data_AF-A0A2E2QIA7-F1
#
_entry.id   AF-A0A2E2QIA7-F1
#
_cell.length_a   1.000
_cell.length_b   1.000
_cell.length_c   1.000
_cell.angle_alpha   90.00
_cell.angle_beta   90.00
_cell.angle_gamma   90.00
#
_symmetry.space_group_name_H-M   'P 1'
#
loop_
_entity.id
_entity.type
_entity.pdbx_description
1 polymer ?
#
loop_
_entity_poly.entity_id
_entity_poly.type
_entity_poly.pdbx_seq_one_letter_code
_entity_poly.pdbx_strand_id
1 'polypeptide(L)'
;MWDFLKDFQTGIVGILGFAGVILTLWWNARLQRKSREHEIEIERKALHIALLTELNVVHKIFSYNIRTLSENMEKMRIGQNLGDLAYGFDEPSRVFDANIHKIGLLGQEGAGKVLSAFLPLATVSNRLLLYGTLHSSGQSVLIDPAHIHSIHNMYQGHIGKIEAATRWLSEHQE
;
A
#
# COMPACT_ATOMS: atom_id res chain seq x y z
N MET A 1 -34.37 0.49 67.23
CA MET A 1 -35.15 0.14 66.00
C MET A 1 -34.93 1.17 64.89
N TRP A 2 -34.94 2.47 65.20
CA TRP A 2 -34.65 3.54 64.23
C TRP A 2 -33.22 3.50 63.66
N ASP A 3 -32.21 3.22 64.48
CA ASP A 3 -30.82 3.15 64.02
C ASP A 3 -30.58 1.98 63.05
N PHE A 4 -31.26 0.85 63.25
CA PHE A 4 -31.16 -0.32 62.37
C PHE A 4 -31.71 -0.03 60.96
N LEU A 5 -32.79 0.76 60.86
CA LEU A 5 -33.36 1.20 59.58
C LEU A 5 -32.41 2.17 58.85
N LYS A 6 -31.72 3.03 59.60
CA LYS A 6 -30.78 4.02 59.05
C LYS A 6 -29.51 3.37 58.50
N ASP A 7 -28.97 2.36 59.19
CA ASP A 7 -27.82 1.59 58.73
C ASP A 7 -28.14 0.75 57.49
N PHE A 8 -29.35 0.18 57.44
CA PHE A 8 -29.83 -0.57 56.26
C PHE A 8 -29.95 0.33 55.02
N GLN A 9 -30.43 1.57 55.20
CA GLN A 9 -30.53 2.56 54.12
C GLN A 9 -29.16 2.94 53.55
N THR A 10 -28.15 3.17 54.39
CA THR A 10 -26.78 3.49 53.93
C THR A 10 -26.16 2.35 53.12
N GLY A 11 -26.40 1.10 53.53
CA GLY A 11 -25.94 -0.08 52.80
C GLY A 11 -26.56 -0.20 51.39
N ILE A 12 -27.87 0.02 51.27
CA ILE A 12 -28.57 -0.01 49.98
C ILE A 12 -28.07 1.08 49.04
N VAL A 13 -27.86 2.30 49.55
CA VAL A 13 -27.31 3.42 48.76
C VAL A 13 -25.90 3.09 48.27
N GLY A 14 -25.06 2.46 49.10
CA GLY A 14 -23.73 2.01 48.71
C GLY A 14 -23.76 0.98 47.57
N ILE A 15 -24.64 -0.02 47.65
CA ILE A 15 -24.80 -1.05 46.61
C ILE A 15 -25.33 -0.44 45.31
N LEU A 16 -26.32 0.44 45.38
CA LEU A 16 -26.87 1.13 44.20
C LEU A 16 -25.82 2.03 43.54
N GLY A 17 -25.05 2.78 44.33
CA GLY A 17 -23.96 3.61 43.82
C GLY A 17 -22.91 2.77 43.09
N PHE A 18 -22.48 1.66 43.70
CA PHE A 18 -21.51 0.75 43.09
C PHE A 18 -22.05 0.08 41.81
N ALA A 19 -23.31 -0.35 41.81
CA ALA A 19 -23.97 -0.89 40.62
C ALA A 19 -24.03 0.13 39.47
N GLY A 20 -24.28 1.41 39.78
CA GLY A 20 -24.24 2.49 38.80
C GLY A 20 -22.85 2.66 38.16
N VAL A 21 -21.78 2.56 38.95
CA VAL A 21 -20.40 2.62 38.44
C VAL A 21 -20.08 1.41 37.56
N ILE A 22 -20.47 0.19 37.97
CA ILE A 22 -20.28 -1.01 37.14
C ILE A 22 -21.00 -0.86 35.79
N LEU A 23 -22.24 -0.39 35.82
CA LEU A 23 -23.06 -0.26 34.61
C LEU A 23 -22.45 0.77 33.64
N THR A 24 -21.94 1.88 34.14
CA THR A 24 -21.27 2.90 33.33
C THR A 24 -19.93 2.42 32.76
N LEU A 25 -19.11 1.72 33.55
CA LEU A 25 -17.87 1.11 33.05
C LEU A 25 -18.14 0.07 31.96
N TRP A 26 -19.15 -0.78 32.15
CA TRP A 26 -19.57 -1.76 31.15
C TRP A 26 -20.04 -1.09 29.85
N TRP A 27 -20.85 -0.04 29.97
CA TRP A 27 -21.33 0.73 28.82
C TRP A 27 -20.17 1.39 28.05
N ASN A 28 -19.23 2.03 28.76
CA ASN A 28 -18.06 2.67 28.16
C ASN A 28 -17.15 1.66 27.45
N ALA A 29 -16.90 0.51 28.07
CA ALA A 29 -16.12 -0.56 27.46
C ALA A 29 -16.80 -1.10 26.18
N ARG A 30 -18.13 -1.23 26.18
CA ARG A 30 -18.89 -1.63 25.00
C ARG A 30 -18.80 -0.59 23.88
N LEU A 31 -18.94 0.69 24.21
CA LEU A 31 -18.83 1.78 23.25
C LEU A 31 -17.42 1.86 22.64
N GLN A 32 -16.38 1.70 23.46
CA GLN A 32 -14.99 1.72 23.03
C GLN A 32 -14.66 0.59 22.04
N ARG A 33 -15.20 -0.61 22.27
CA ARG A 33 -15.05 -1.75 21.33
C ARG A 33 -15.68 -1.42 19.97
N LYS A 34 -16.91 -0.91 19.96
CA LYS A 34 -17.61 -0.54 18.72
C LYS A 34 -16.88 0.57 17.96
N SER A 35 -16.35 1.57 18.66
CA SER A 35 -15.56 2.63 18.05
C SER A 35 -14.28 2.10 17.41
N ARG A 36 -13.57 1.18 18.09
CA ARG A 36 -12.34 0.58 17.57
C ARG A 36 -12.60 -0.28 16.33
N GLU A 37 -13.70 -1.03 16.30
CA GLU A 37 -14.09 -1.81 15.11
C GLU A 37 -14.32 -0.89 13.90
N HIS A 38 -15.02 0.23 14.10
CA HIS A 38 -15.27 1.20 13.04
C HIS A 38 -13.99 1.90 12.57
N GLU A 39 -13.08 2.22 13.49
CA GLU A 39 -11.77 2.81 13.18
C GLU A 39 -10.94 1.86 12.32
N ILE A 40 -10.87 0.56 12.67
CA ILE A 40 -10.18 -0.46 11.87
C ILE A 40 -10.77 -0.57 10.46
N GLU A 41 -12.10 -0.49 10.33
CA GLU A 41 -12.77 -0.54 9.03
C GLU A 41 -12.42 0.68 8.15
N ILE A 42 -12.42 1.88 8.74
CA ILE A 42 -12.01 3.12 8.06
C ILE A 42 -10.54 3.03 7.64
N GLU A 43 -9.66 2.59 8.54
CA GLU A 43 -8.24 2.43 8.23
C GLU A 43 -8.02 1.43 7.10
N ARG A 44 -8.72 0.29 7.13
CA ARG A 44 -8.67 -0.72 6.05
C ARG A 44 -9.11 -0.11 4.72
N LYS A 45 -10.23 0.64 4.69
CA LYS A 45 -10.75 1.27 3.47
C LYS A 45 -9.79 2.34 2.93
N ALA A 46 -9.28 3.19 3.81
CA ALA A 46 -8.28 4.20 3.46
C ALA A 46 -7.02 3.56 2.87
N LEU A 47 -6.54 2.47 3.49
CA LEU A 47 -5.39 1.70 3.00
C LEU A 47 -5.64 1.11 1.62
N HIS A 48 -6.81 0.50 1.38
CA HIS A 48 -7.18 -0.04 0.06
C HIS A 48 -7.14 1.04 -1.02
N ILE A 49 -7.79 2.17 -0.77
CA ILE A 49 -7.87 3.28 -1.74
C ILE A 49 -6.47 3.84 -2.02
N ALA A 50 -5.66 4.03 -0.99
CA ALA A 50 -4.33 4.58 -1.12
C ALA A 50 -3.41 3.65 -1.94
N LEU A 51 -3.38 2.36 -1.63
CA LEU A 51 -2.58 1.36 -2.35
C LEU A 51 -3.08 1.16 -3.79
N LEU A 52 -4.40 1.14 -4.01
CA LEU A 52 -4.98 1.02 -5.34
C LEU A 52 -4.59 2.22 -6.22
N THR A 53 -4.66 3.42 -5.66
CA THR A 53 -4.27 4.65 -6.36
C THR A 53 -2.80 4.62 -6.74
N GLU A 54 -1.93 4.23 -5.79
CA GLU A 54 -0.50 4.10 -6.01
C GLU A 54 -0.17 3.04 -7.08
N LEU A 55 -0.74 1.84 -6.99
CA LEU A 55 -0.54 0.79 -7.99
C LEU A 55 -1.02 1.20 -9.38
N ASN A 56 -2.10 1.97 -9.49
CA ASN A 56 -2.56 2.52 -10.77
C ASN A 56 -1.57 3.54 -11.35
N VAL A 57 -0.91 4.35 -10.51
CA VAL A 57 0.16 5.25 -10.96
C VAL A 57 1.37 4.44 -11.43
N VAL A 58 1.81 3.45 -10.65
CA VAL A 58 2.90 2.54 -11.05
C VAL A 58 2.58 1.85 -12.37
N HIS A 59 1.37 1.31 -12.53
CA HIS A 59 0.93 0.63 -13.75
C HIS A 59 1.04 1.54 -14.98
N LYS A 60 0.59 2.80 -14.86
CA LYS A 60 0.69 3.79 -15.93
C LYS A 60 2.15 4.09 -16.31
N ILE A 61 3.02 4.27 -15.31
CA ILE A 61 4.46 4.51 -15.53
C ILE A 61 5.09 3.31 -16.25
N PHE A 62 4.81 2.09 -15.78
CA PHE A 62 5.36 0.86 -16.36
C PHE A 62 4.85 0.64 -17.79
N SER A 63 3.55 0.83 -18.02
CA SER A 63 2.94 0.72 -19.35
C SER A 63 3.55 1.73 -20.33
N TYR A 64 3.76 2.97 -19.87
CA TYR A 64 4.43 4.00 -20.66
C TYR A 64 5.86 3.59 -21.02
N ASN A 65 6.66 3.16 -20.03
CA ASN A 65 8.04 2.73 -20.26
C ASN A 65 8.13 1.54 -21.22
N ILE A 66 7.27 0.52 -21.06
CA ILE A 66 7.19 -0.63 -21.97
C ILE A 66 6.90 -0.19 -23.40
N ARG A 67 5.93 0.71 -23.58
CA ARG A 67 5.57 1.26 -24.89
C ARG A 67 6.75 2.01 -25.51
N THR A 68 7.38 2.92 -24.77
CA THR A 68 8.54 3.68 -25.26
C THR A 68 9.72 2.76 -25.62
N LEU A 69 10.00 1.74 -24.80
CA LEU A 69 11.01 0.72 -25.10
C LEU A 69 10.66 -0.04 -26.38
N SER A 70 9.39 -0.42 -26.57
CA SER A 70 8.93 -1.10 -27.79
C SER A 70 9.13 -0.25 -29.05
N GLU A 71 8.75 1.02 -28.98
CA GLU A 71 8.95 1.97 -30.09
C GLU A 71 10.44 2.16 -30.41
N ASN A 72 11.30 2.19 -29.39
CA ASN A 72 12.75 2.29 -29.56
C ASN A 72 13.38 1.01 -30.13
N MET A 73 12.91 -0.18 -29.73
CA MET A 73 13.33 -1.44 -30.34
C MET A 73 13.03 -1.47 -31.85
N GLU A 74 11.84 -1.00 -32.24
CA GLU A 74 11.47 -0.95 -33.66
C GLU A 74 12.34 0.04 -34.46
N LYS A 75 12.66 1.20 -33.88
CA LYS A 75 13.60 2.17 -34.48
C LYS A 75 14.99 1.59 -34.71
N MET A 76 15.52 0.83 -33.75
CA MET A 76 16.81 0.14 -33.92
C MET A 76 16.73 -0.93 -35.02
N ARG A 77 15.61 -1.66 -35.11
CA ARG A 77 15.40 -2.70 -36.12
C ARG A 77 15.46 -2.14 -37.54
N ILE A 78 14.99 -0.91 -37.76
CA ILE A 78 15.06 -0.20 -39.05
C ILE A 78 16.37 0.58 -39.25
N GLY A 79 17.37 0.39 -38.38
CA GLY A 79 18.70 0.99 -38.51
C GLY A 79 18.80 2.44 -38.05
N GLN A 80 17.81 2.99 -37.34
CA GLN A 80 17.97 4.29 -36.69
C GLN A 80 18.92 4.18 -35.50
N ASN A 81 19.91 5.06 -35.45
CA ASN A 81 20.79 5.19 -34.30
C ASN A 81 20.04 5.91 -33.18
N LEU A 82 19.76 5.20 -32.09
CA LEU A 82 19.30 5.79 -30.85
C LEU A 82 20.53 6.09 -30.01
N GLY A 83 20.77 7.36 -29.70
CA GLY A 83 21.71 7.71 -28.64
C GLY A 83 21.22 7.21 -27.27
N ASP A 84 21.95 7.56 -26.23
CA ASP A 84 21.59 7.19 -24.86
C ASP A 84 20.17 7.62 -24.52
N LEU A 85 19.38 6.66 -24.05
CA LEU A 85 17.99 6.90 -23.69
C LEU A 85 17.90 7.19 -22.19
N ALA A 86 17.32 8.34 -21.86
CA ALA A 86 17.04 8.71 -20.47
C ALA A 86 15.70 8.12 -20.03
N TYR A 87 15.73 7.23 -19.05
CA TYR A 87 14.53 6.70 -18.41
C TYR A 87 14.37 7.29 -17.01
N GLY A 88 13.21 7.87 -16.74
CA GLY A 88 12.86 8.44 -15.45
C GLY A 88 12.80 7.37 -14.36
N PHE A 89 13.38 7.69 -13.21
CA PHE A 89 13.34 6.94 -11.98
C PHE A 89 12.58 7.79 -10.98
N ASP A 90 11.26 7.65 -10.93
CA ASP A 90 10.47 8.14 -9.82
C ASP A 90 10.08 6.94 -8.97
N GLU A 91 10.47 6.93 -7.70
CA GLU A 91 10.03 5.92 -6.72
C GLU A 91 8.56 6.16 -6.38
N PRO A 92 7.63 5.33 -6.87
CA PRO A 92 6.22 5.59 -6.65
C PRO A 92 5.75 5.08 -5.29
N SER A 93 6.55 4.31 -4.53
CA SER A 93 6.11 3.47 -3.39
C SER A 93 5.91 4.19 -2.05
N ARG A 94 5.77 5.51 -2.04
CA ARG A 94 5.71 6.29 -0.79
C ARG A 94 4.54 5.90 0.11
N VAL A 95 3.39 5.53 -0.47
CA VAL A 95 2.21 5.12 0.30
C VAL A 95 2.40 3.72 0.85
N PHE A 96 2.91 2.79 0.04
CA PHE A 96 3.25 1.44 0.49
C PHE A 96 4.26 1.46 1.67
N ASP A 97 5.36 2.20 1.54
CA ASP A 97 6.40 2.26 2.56
C ASP A 97 5.87 2.87 3.87
N ALA A 98 5.07 3.95 3.77
CA ALA A 98 4.44 4.57 4.93
C ALA A 98 3.44 3.64 5.64
N ASN A 99 2.81 2.72 4.92
CA ASN A 99 1.72 1.88 5.43
C ASN A 99 2.07 0.39 5.52
N ILE A 100 3.34 0.02 5.38
CA ILE A 100 3.77 -1.39 5.42
C ILE A 100 3.36 -2.10 6.72
N HIS A 101 3.40 -1.38 7.85
CA HIS A 101 2.97 -1.88 9.16
C HIS A 101 1.46 -2.16 9.24
N LYS A 102 0.66 -1.55 8.35
CA LYS A 102 -0.80 -1.74 8.25
C LYS A 102 -1.19 -2.74 7.17
N ILE A 103 -0.24 -3.30 6.40
CA ILE A 103 -0.55 -4.20 5.29
C ILE A 103 -1.36 -5.44 5.72
N GLY A 104 -1.20 -5.87 6.98
CA GLY A 104 -1.97 -6.96 7.57
C GLY A 104 -3.48 -6.70 7.64
N LEU A 105 -3.92 -5.44 7.56
CA LEU A 105 -5.35 -5.09 7.51
C LEU A 105 -6.04 -5.63 6.25
N LEU A 106 -5.29 -5.90 5.17
CA LEU A 106 -5.79 -6.50 3.92
C LEU A 106 -6.04 -8.01 4.03
N GLY A 107 -5.63 -8.65 5.13
CA GLY A 107 -5.57 -10.10 5.24
C GLY A 107 -4.39 -10.72 4.49
N GLN A 108 -4.19 -12.02 4.67
CA GLN A 108 -3.00 -12.72 4.18
C GLN A 108 -2.88 -12.71 2.65
N GLU A 109 -3.99 -12.94 1.94
CA GLU A 109 -3.98 -12.97 0.48
C GLU A 109 -3.71 -11.58 -0.11
N GLY A 110 -4.42 -10.55 0.36
CA GLY A 110 -4.26 -9.17 -0.08
C GLY A 110 -2.86 -8.64 0.17
N ALA A 111 -2.34 -8.86 1.39
CA ALA A 111 -0.97 -8.52 1.72
C ALA A 111 0.04 -9.23 0.81
N GLY A 112 -0.16 -10.53 0.53
CA GLY A 112 0.70 -11.29 -0.38
C GLY A 112 0.73 -10.70 -1.79
N LYS A 113 -0.43 -10.35 -2.36
CA LYS A 113 -0.52 -9.74 -3.69
C LYS A 113 0.16 -8.37 -3.73
N VAL A 114 -0.12 -7.51 -2.77
CA VAL A 114 0.48 -6.16 -2.69
C VAL A 114 2.00 -6.26 -2.51
N LEU A 115 2.49 -7.09 -1.57
CA LEU A 115 3.93 -7.31 -1.38
C LEU A 115 4.59 -7.84 -2.66
N SER A 116 3.95 -8.77 -3.37
CA SER A 116 4.48 -9.33 -4.61
C SER A 116 4.59 -8.29 -5.74
N ALA A 117 3.73 -7.27 -5.73
CA ALA A 117 3.77 -6.16 -6.66
C ALA A 117 4.83 -5.13 -6.29
N PHE A 118 4.93 -4.73 -5.01
CA PHE A 118 5.82 -3.64 -4.57
C PHE A 118 7.28 -4.05 -4.29
N LEU A 119 7.53 -5.22 -3.68
CA LEU A 119 8.91 -5.61 -3.34
C LEU A 119 9.85 -5.64 -4.55
N PRO A 120 9.43 -6.12 -5.73
CA PRO A 120 10.29 -6.07 -6.90
C PRO A 120 10.52 -4.64 -7.42
N LEU A 121 9.57 -3.71 -7.24
CA LEU A 121 9.71 -2.31 -7.68
C LEU A 121 10.89 -1.63 -6.98
N ALA A 122 11.09 -1.89 -5.69
CA ALA A 122 12.23 -1.38 -4.92
C ALA A 122 13.58 -1.83 -5.52
N THR A 123 13.60 -2.88 -6.34
CA THR A 123 14.82 -3.37 -6.99
C THR A 123 14.96 -2.95 -8.45
N VAL A 124 13.90 -2.46 -9.10
CA VAL A 124 13.91 -2.05 -10.52
C VAL A 124 14.98 -0.99 -10.74
N SER A 125 14.94 0.01 -9.87
CA SER A 125 15.94 1.03 -9.66
C SER A 125 17.40 0.54 -9.72
N ASN A 126 17.75 -0.36 -8.81
CA ASN A 126 19.09 -0.92 -8.73
C ASN A 126 19.45 -1.75 -9.97
N ARG A 127 18.47 -2.41 -10.58
CA ARG A 127 18.66 -3.18 -11.82
C ARG A 127 18.90 -2.29 -13.02
N LEU A 128 18.23 -1.14 -13.13
CA LEU A 128 18.46 -0.18 -14.21
C LEU A 128 19.89 0.37 -14.18
N LEU A 129 20.44 0.61 -12.97
CA LEU A 129 21.83 1.03 -12.80
C LEU A 129 22.86 -0.02 -13.23
N LEU A 130 22.48 -1.29 -13.38
CA LEU A 130 23.37 -2.31 -13.96
C LEU A 130 23.51 -2.17 -15.48
N TYR A 131 22.58 -1.47 -16.14
CA TYR A 131 22.49 -1.34 -17.59
C TYR A 131 22.75 0.09 -18.08
N GLY A 132 23.15 0.99 -17.19
CA GLY A 132 23.25 2.40 -17.50
C GLY A 132 23.94 3.23 -16.44
N THR A 133 24.12 4.50 -16.73
CA THR A 133 24.72 5.48 -15.81
C THR A 133 23.68 6.48 -15.35
N LEU A 134 23.77 6.91 -14.09
CA LEU A 134 22.91 7.96 -13.57
C LEU A 134 23.12 9.25 -14.37
N HIS A 135 22.05 9.86 -14.84
CA HIS A 135 22.10 11.17 -15.47
C HIS A 135 22.46 12.24 -14.44
N SER A 136 23.01 13.37 -14.87
CA SER A 136 23.49 14.44 -14.00
C SER A 136 22.42 15.05 -13.08
N SER A 137 21.14 14.93 -13.44
CA SER A 137 20.02 15.34 -12.60
C SER A 137 19.70 14.38 -11.44
N GLY A 138 20.24 13.15 -11.48
CA GLY A 138 19.95 12.08 -10.51
C GLY A 138 18.55 11.45 -10.63
N GLN A 139 17.72 11.92 -11.57
CA GLN A 139 16.32 11.49 -11.73
C GLN A 139 16.11 10.56 -12.93
N SER A 140 17.14 10.30 -13.70
CA SER A 140 17.08 9.39 -14.84
C SER A 140 18.34 8.56 -14.96
N VAL A 141 18.19 7.39 -15.59
CA VAL A 141 19.31 6.52 -15.97
C VAL A 141 19.45 6.59 -17.48
N LEU A 142 20.66 6.88 -17.94
CA LEU A 142 21.07 6.75 -19.34
C LEU A 142 21.37 5.29 -19.61
N ILE A 143 20.60 4.70 -20.50
CA ILE A 143 20.64 3.26 -20.78
C ILE A 143 21.29 3.02 -22.14
N ASP A 144 22.25 2.09 -22.17
CA ASP A 144 22.84 1.59 -23.43
C ASP A 144 21.76 0.88 -24.27
N PRO A 145 21.57 1.26 -25.54
CA PRO A 145 20.61 0.61 -26.44
C PRO A 145 20.73 -0.93 -26.50
N ALA A 146 21.93 -1.49 -26.27
CA ALA A 146 22.18 -2.93 -26.23
C ALA A 146 21.36 -3.65 -25.14
N HIS A 147 20.92 -2.95 -24.09
CA HIS A 147 20.19 -3.54 -22.96
C HIS A 147 18.66 -3.32 -23.01
N ILE A 148 18.14 -2.65 -24.03
CA ILE A 148 16.70 -2.32 -24.14
C ILE A 148 15.80 -3.56 -24.03
N HIS A 149 16.18 -4.68 -24.66
CA HIS A 149 15.40 -5.92 -24.57
C HIS A 149 15.33 -6.47 -23.13
N SER A 150 16.45 -6.46 -22.39
CA SER A 150 16.50 -6.92 -21.01
C SER A 150 15.61 -6.07 -20.11
N ILE A 151 15.65 -4.75 -20.31
CA ILE A 151 14.86 -3.80 -19.53
C ILE A 151 13.37 -3.92 -19.87
N HIS A 152 13.03 -4.07 -21.15
CA HIS A 152 11.67 -4.33 -21.57
C HIS A 152 11.10 -5.59 -20.92
N ASN A 153 11.84 -6.70 -20.95
CA ASN A 153 11.43 -7.96 -20.31
C ASN A 153 11.29 -7.82 -18.79
N MET A 154 12.17 -7.04 -18.15
CA MET A 154 12.06 -6.73 -16.73
C MET A 154 10.73 -6.01 -16.44
N TYR A 155 10.41 -4.92 -17.15
CA TYR A 155 9.16 -4.19 -16.95
C TYR A 155 7.93 -5.06 -17.22
N GLN A 156 7.94 -5.85 -18.30
CA GLN A 156 6.85 -6.80 -18.60
C GLN A 156 6.67 -7.85 -17.50
N GLY A 157 7.75 -8.34 -16.89
CA GLY A 157 7.66 -9.28 -15.77
C GLY A 157 7.00 -8.69 -14.51
N HIS A 158 7.04 -7.37 -14.34
CA HIS A 158 6.43 -6.68 -13.20
C HIS A 158 4.96 -6.31 -13.43
N ILE A 159 4.57 -5.98 -14.67
CA ILE A 159 3.22 -5.47 -14.94
C ILE A 159 2.13 -6.47 -14.55
N GLY A 160 2.35 -7.77 -14.79
CA GLY A 160 1.37 -8.80 -14.42
C GLY A 160 1.14 -8.90 -12.91
N LYS A 161 2.17 -8.63 -12.09
CA LYS A 161 2.04 -8.62 -10.62
C LYS A 161 1.28 -7.39 -10.14
N ILE A 162 1.55 -6.23 -10.75
CA ILE A 162 0.84 -4.98 -10.48
C ILE A 162 -0.65 -5.15 -10.82
N GLU A 163 -0.96 -5.68 -12.00
CA GLU A 163 -2.35 -5.93 -12.44
C GLU A 163 -3.08 -6.90 -11.53
N ALA A 164 -2.42 -7.97 -11.09
CA ALA A 164 -3.00 -8.92 -10.15
C ALA A 164 -3.33 -8.28 -8.80
N ALA A 165 -2.46 -7.40 -8.29
CA ALA A 165 -2.69 -6.67 -7.04
C ALA A 165 -3.79 -5.60 -7.20
N THR A 166 -3.76 -4.81 -8.27
CA THR A 166 -4.78 -3.81 -8.61
C THR A 166 -6.16 -4.45 -8.73
N ARG A 167 -6.27 -5.56 -9.46
CA ARG A 167 -7.54 -6.29 -9.63
C ARG A 167 -8.10 -6.75 -8.29
N TRP A 168 -7.25 -7.38 -7.46
CA TRP A 168 -7.69 -7.84 -6.15
C TRP A 168 -8.18 -6.70 -5.26
N LEU A 169 -7.43 -5.59 -5.19
CA LEU A 169 -7.83 -4.41 -4.40
C LEU A 169 -9.14 -3.79 -4.92
N SER A 170 -9.39 -3.82 -6.23
CA SER A 170 -10.65 -3.31 -6.80
C SER A 170 -11.85 -4.22 -6.51
N GLU A 171 -11.64 -5.53 -6.45
CA GLU A 171 -12.71 -6.52 -6.20
C GLU A 171 -13.07 -6.61 -4.71
N HIS A 172 -12.17 -6.23 -3.80
CA HIS A 172 -12.33 -6.37 -2.33
C HIS A 172 -12.48 -5.02 -1.62
N GLN A 173 -13.03 -4.01 -2.31
CA GLN A 173 -13.22 -2.66 -1.75
C GLN A 173 -14.49 -2.54 -0.87
N GLU A 174 -15.36 -3.55 -0.88
CA GLU A 174 -16.62 -3.61 -0.11
C GLU A 174 -16.42 -4.08 1.34
#